data_AF-A0A6V7YCI7-F1
#
_entry.id   AF-A0A6V7YCI7-F1
#
_cell.length_a   1.000
_cell.length_b   1.000
_cell.length_c   1.000
_cell.angle_alpha   90.00
_cell.angle_beta   90.00
_cell.angle_gamma   90.00
#
_symmetry.space_group_name_H-M   'P 1'
#
loop_
_entity.id
_entity.type
_entity.pdbx_description
1 polymer ?
#
loop_
_entity_poly.entity_id
_entity_poly.type
_entity_poly.pdbx_seq_one_letter_code
_entity_poly.pdbx_strand_id
1 'polypeptide(L)'
;MSFNNEENGPSPSKRPRFLIRNLFPHLFNDIQSGAGTTNFNNYYRQIDYETQFNKKFKMMGTTGKFIIEKLPGNPEELLRKIIQDCMDQTVEESKNQLINPDRLGAIISSQLLDNDIWIPIRKLEKDTIDNILTRFQLVSQSKIEKGSLHGHPFTIKIQTLGISSLPTNQSIRGRAPQDNATNGFKLKDELFIKIANQNNLCLFYALEITKKYVIKELGDRRKFNKYMQYNHRQMKDVFDLLKAAKIPNDLSEYDAVEYVPVIVDFWNNQYKDKGYKFKVFVFGNVNEKPIFKYGNENLNVPISIFHSTNHFDGLRNVGGLFGFKQKYCFTCEKKFRKSTEHDLRCKSLCRLCGRIGSERPCLATVNYFKKCDDCGKKYLNEDCFNHHKKSNNCRQTRICEKCGVIWSMKNYKREEQKKHICGQKWCQICRQYHSMDRGCFIRPLEPKKSIPYRLVTFDFEATQNEKDKEYK
;
A
#
# COMPACT_ATOMS: atom_id res chain seq x y z
N MET A 1 52.21 -45.89 27.02
CA MET A 1 52.70 -44.95 25.98
C MET A 1 51.49 -44.34 25.32
N SER A 2 51.35 -43.03 25.49
CA SER A 2 50.32 -42.16 24.94
C SER A 2 50.25 -42.26 23.41
N PHE A 3 49.08 -42.05 22.81
CA PHE A 3 48.85 -40.96 21.85
C PHE A 3 47.37 -40.90 21.45
N ASN A 4 46.81 -39.70 21.63
CA ASN A 4 45.53 -39.21 21.13
C ASN A 4 45.49 -39.21 19.59
N ASN A 5 44.29 -39.27 19.01
CA ASN A 5 43.89 -38.44 17.87
C ASN A 5 42.37 -38.51 17.66
N GLU A 6 41.66 -37.53 18.20
CA GLU A 6 40.32 -37.13 17.74
C GLU A 6 40.49 -36.16 16.57
N GLU A 7 39.85 -36.49 15.45
CA GLU A 7 39.76 -35.67 14.25
C GLU A 7 38.90 -34.42 14.52
N ASN A 8 39.55 -33.29 14.79
CA ASN A 8 38.91 -31.97 14.72
C ASN A 8 39.15 -31.37 13.34
N GLY A 9 38.05 -31.24 12.57
CA GLY A 9 38.01 -30.46 11.33
C GLY A 9 38.42 -28.99 11.55
N PRO A 10 38.74 -28.26 10.47
CA PRO A 10 39.42 -26.97 10.57
C PRO A 10 38.55 -25.92 11.27
N SER A 11 39.09 -25.40 12.37
CA SER A 11 38.55 -24.28 13.14
C SER A 11 38.31 -23.06 12.24
N PRO A 12 37.23 -22.28 12.43
CA PRO A 12 36.95 -21.10 11.62
C PRO A 12 38.11 -20.11 11.77
N SER A 13 38.68 -19.72 10.62
CA SER A 13 39.76 -18.75 10.51
C SER A 13 39.47 -17.51 11.36
N LYS A 14 40.18 -17.36 12.48
CA LYS A 14 40.25 -16.11 13.25
C LYS A 14 40.88 -15.05 12.35
N ARG A 15 40.06 -14.29 11.63
CA ARG A 15 40.50 -13.04 11.00
C ARG A 15 40.92 -12.08 12.12
N PRO A 16 42.03 -11.34 11.97
CA PRO A 16 42.51 -10.45 13.01
C PRO A 16 41.46 -9.36 13.29
N ARG A 17 41.08 -9.20 14.56
CA ARG A 17 40.23 -8.10 15.01
C ARG A 17 41.00 -6.80 14.82
N PHE A 18 40.56 -5.99 13.87
CA PHE A 18 41.07 -4.64 13.65
C PHE A 18 40.58 -3.75 14.81
N LEU A 19 41.51 -3.16 15.56
CA LEU A 19 41.25 -2.22 16.64
C LEU A 19 40.88 -0.83 16.06
N ILE A 20 40.08 -0.04 16.79
CA ILE A 20 39.80 1.40 16.57
C ILE A 20 41.08 2.29 16.54
N ARG A 21 42.27 1.69 16.61
CA ARG A 21 43.59 2.30 16.41
C ARG A 21 43.67 3.20 15.16
N ASN A 22 42.94 2.90 14.10
CA ASN A 22 42.99 3.70 12.86
C ASN A 22 42.09 4.95 12.86
N LEU A 23 41.22 5.10 13.87
CA LEU A 23 40.45 6.34 14.10
C LEU A 23 41.24 7.36 14.93
N PHE A 24 42.39 7.00 15.50
CA PHE A 24 43.20 7.87 16.38
C PHE A 24 44.72 7.67 16.12
N PRO A 25 45.25 7.99 14.93
CA PRO A 25 46.59 7.57 14.55
C PRO A 25 47.73 8.28 15.30
N HIS A 26 47.48 9.46 15.87
CA HIS A 26 48.55 10.37 16.33
C HIS A 26 48.63 10.60 17.85
N LEU A 27 47.89 9.87 18.69
CA LEU A 27 47.78 10.20 20.12
C LEU A 27 48.21 9.07 21.08
N PHE A 28 49.02 8.11 20.63
CA PHE A 28 49.53 7.06 21.53
C PHE A 28 50.58 7.54 22.55
N ASN A 29 51.04 8.79 22.46
CA ASN A 29 51.95 9.38 23.45
C ASN A 29 51.23 10.13 24.59
N ASP A 30 49.92 10.42 24.46
CA ASP A 30 49.13 11.16 25.46
C ASP A 30 48.07 10.31 26.17
N ILE A 31 48.12 8.97 26.01
CA ILE A 31 47.23 8.06 26.75
C ILE A 31 47.64 8.10 28.22
N GLN A 32 46.90 8.85 29.03
CA GLN A 32 47.00 8.73 30.48
C GLN A 32 46.65 7.30 30.88
N SER A 33 47.64 6.60 31.43
CA SER A 33 47.52 5.30 32.07
C SER A 33 46.68 5.41 33.34
N GLY A 34 45.37 5.47 33.19
CA GLY A 34 44.41 5.47 34.30
C GLY A 34 43.51 4.24 34.22
N ALA A 35 43.77 3.25 35.07
CA ALA A 35 42.79 2.21 35.39
C ALA A 35 41.69 2.87 36.24
N GLY A 36 40.49 3.08 35.67
CA GLY A 36 39.38 3.64 36.44
C GLY A 36 38.11 3.90 35.62
N THR A 37 37.13 3.01 35.78
CA THR A 37 35.68 3.32 35.86
C THR A 37 35.46 4.66 36.60
N THR A 38 34.53 5.58 36.28
CA THR A 38 33.22 5.53 35.61
C THR A 38 32.64 6.96 35.55
N ASN A 39 33.18 7.86 34.72
CA ASN A 39 32.44 9.08 34.37
C ASN A 39 32.82 9.61 32.98
N PHE A 40 32.22 9.02 31.95
CA PHE A 40 32.46 9.38 30.55
C PHE A 40 31.90 10.77 30.17
N ASN A 41 31.03 11.36 31.00
CA ASN A 41 30.44 12.69 30.74
C ASN A 41 31.49 13.82 30.67
N ASN A 42 32.70 13.59 31.19
CA ASN A 42 33.82 14.55 31.13
C ASN A 42 34.67 14.41 29.85
N TYR A 43 34.34 13.48 28.96
CA TYR A 43 35.13 13.17 27.75
C TYR A 43 34.50 13.70 26.46
N TYR A 44 33.20 14.04 26.48
CA TYR A 44 32.50 14.59 25.33
C TYR A 44 31.50 15.66 25.77
N ARG A 45 31.20 16.58 24.86
CA ARG A 45 30.20 17.63 25.05
C ARG A 45 29.15 17.53 23.96
N GLN A 46 27.88 17.55 24.37
CA GLN A 46 26.75 17.73 23.46
C GLN A 46 26.60 19.22 23.15
N ILE A 47 26.69 19.58 21.87
CA ILE A 47 26.59 20.96 21.39
C ILE A 47 25.14 21.32 21.10
N ASP A 48 24.41 20.37 20.53
CA ASP A 48 23.08 20.60 20.00
C ASP A 48 22.23 19.34 20.12
N TYR A 49 20.93 19.55 20.19
CA TYR A 49 19.95 18.50 20.32
C TYR A 49 18.63 18.90 19.68
N GLU A 50 18.21 18.12 18.68
CA GLU A 50 16.95 18.31 17.99
C GLU A 50 16.07 17.06 18.08
N THR A 51 14.77 17.27 18.24
CA THR A 51 13.78 16.20 18.24
C THR A 51 12.79 16.40 17.09
N GLN A 52 12.41 15.31 16.45
CA GLN A 52 11.52 15.29 15.30
C GLN A 52 10.47 14.21 15.50
N PHE A 53 9.23 14.64 15.73
CA PHE A 53 8.10 13.73 15.86
C PHE A 53 7.24 13.70 14.59
N ASN A 54 7.00 12.51 14.06
CA ASN A 54 6.06 12.29 12.97
C ASN A 54 4.86 11.46 13.42
N LYS A 55 3.75 12.15 13.69
CA LYS A 55 2.49 11.52 14.13
C LYS A 55 1.93 10.51 13.13
N LYS A 56 2.10 10.74 11.83
CA LYS A 56 1.56 9.85 10.76
C LYS A 56 2.28 8.51 10.74
N PHE A 57 3.60 8.52 10.91
CA PHE A 57 4.42 7.32 10.86
C PHE A 57 4.77 6.74 12.23
N LYS A 58 4.20 7.31 13.31
CA LYS A 58 4.51 6.93 14.70
C LYS A 58 6.02 6.78 14.90
N MET A 59 6.72 7.80 14.40
CA MET A 59 8.17 7.85 14.34
C MET A 59 8.65 8.98 15.24
N MET A 60 9.63 8.68 16.08
CA MET A 60 10.41 9.68 16.79
C MET A 60 11.83 9.66 16.25
N GLY A 61 12.41 10.83 16.04
CA GLY A 61 13.80 10.97 15.66
C GLY A 61 14.47 11.98 16.58
N THR A 62 15.64 11.65 17.09
CA THR A 62 16.50 12.57 17.83
C THR A 62 17.79 12.75 17.06
N THR A 63 18.35 13.96 17.11
CA THR A 63 19.64 14.27 16.48
C THR A 63 20.49 14.99 17.51
N GLY A 64 21.53 14.31 18.01
CA GLY A 64 22.52 14.90 18.90
C GLY A 64 23.79 15.27 18.14
N LYS A 65 24.33 16.46 18.40
CA LYS A 65 25.62 16.90 17.88
C LYS A 65 26.65 16.89 19.00
N PHE A 66 27.78 16.22 18.80
CA PHE A 66 28.77 15.96 19.84
C PHE A 66 30.19 16.37 19.40
N ILE A 67 31.01 16.78 20.36
CA ILE A 67 32.48 16.88 20.24
C ILE A 67 33.10 16.01 21.33
N ILE A 68 34.09 15.19 20.96
CA ILE A 68 34.93 14.47 21.93
C ILE A 68 36.10 15.38 22.32
N GLU A 69 36.15 15.77 23.58
CA GLU A 69 37.16 16.70 24.13
C GLU A 69 38.38 15.93 24.64
N LYS A 70 38.17 14.76 25.25
CA LYS A 70 39.24 13.91 25.80
C LYS A 70 39.07 12.46 25.33
N LEU A 71 40.18 11.73 25.20
CA LEU A 71 40.15 10.33 24.82
C LEU A 71 40.45 9.43 26.03
N PRO A 72 39.54 8.50 26.38
CA PRO A 72 39.83 7.49 27.39
C PRO A 72 40.71 6.38 26.79
N GLY A 73 41.32 5.57 27.66
CA GLY A 73 42.10 4.40 27.25
C GLY A 73 41.33 3.38 26.39
N ASN A 74 39.99 3.40 26.44
CA ASN A 74 39.11 2.66 25.53
C ASN A 74 38.08 3.59 24.85
N PRO A 75 38.37 4.14 23.65
CA PRO A 75 37.47 5.03 22.93
C PRO A 75 36.20 4.33 22.40
N GLU A 76 36.19 2.99 22.31
CA GLU A 76 35.01 2.23 21.89
C GLU A 76 33.89 2.30 22.91
N GLU A 77 34.26 2.17 24.19
CA GLU A 77 33.33 2.31 25.32
C GLU A 77 32.74 3.71 25.40
N LEU A 78 33.53 4.74 25.06
CA LEU A 78 33.03 6.11 24.98
C LEU A 78 31.97 6.25 23.89
N LEU A 79 32.24 5.76 22.67
CA LEU A 79 31.30 5.84 21.56
C LEU A 79 30.03 5.01 21.84
N ARG A 80 30.20 3.82 22.43
CA ARG A 80 29.09 2.98 22.91
C ARG A 80 28.19 3.77 23.86
N LYS A 81 28.79 4.46 24.83
CA LYS A 81 28.06 5.25 25.82
C LYS A 81 27.27 6.39 25.17
N ILE A 82 27.89 7.15 24.26
CA ILE A 82 27.21 8.25 23.55
C ILE A 82 26.00 7.72 22.75
N ILE A 83 26.17 6.61 22.02
CA ILE A 83 25.07 6.00 21.23
C ILE A 83 23.97 5.47 22.14
N GLN A 84 24.33 4.84 23.26
CA GLN A 84 23.39 4.35 24.27
C GLN A 84 22.55 5.51 24.84
N ASP A 85 23.19 6.62 25.21
CA ASP A 85 22.50 7.78 25.78
C ASP A 85 21.52 8.39 24.77
N CYS A 86 21.92 8.55 23.50
CA CYS A 86 21.00 8.96 22.44
C CYS A 86 19.84 7.97 22.26
N MET A 87 20.09 6.67 22.35
CA MET A 87 19.08 5.63 22.16
C MET A 87 18.06 5.67 23.31
N ASP A 88 18.53 5.70 24.55
CA ASP A 88 17.69 5.74 25.74
C ASP A 88 16.81 6.99 25.74
N GLN A 89 17.39 8.14 25.42
CA GLN A 89 16.66 9.40 25.29
C GLN A 89 15.58 9.34 24.19
N THR A 90 15.91 8.78 23.02
CA THR A 90 14.93 8.61 21.93
C THR A 90 13.79 7.68 22.33
N VAL A 91 14.10 6.59 23.03
CA VAL A 91 13.10 5.62 23.52
C VAL A 91 12.20 6.26 24.57
N GLU A 92 12.76 7.05 25.47
CA GLU A 92 12.00 7.80 26.48
C GLU A 92 11.08 8.84 25.83
N GLU A 93 11.59 9.65 24.91
CA GLU A 93 10.77 10.62 24.16
C GLU A 93 9.68 9.94 23.33
N SER A 94 9.96 8.76 22.76
CA SER A 94 8.96 7.95 22.05
C SER A 94 7.81 7.56 22.97
N LYS A 95 8.14 7.08 24.19
CA LYS A 95 7.15 6.70 25.19
C LYS A 95 6.33 7.90 25.66
N ASN A 96 6.96 9.06 25.85
CA ASN A 96 6.28 10.31 26.21
C ASN A 96 5.28 10.76 25.14
N GLN A 97 5.54 10.44 23.86
CA GLN A 97 4.61 10.68 22.74
C GLN A 97 3.63 9.51 22.48
N LEU A 98 3.49 8.57 23.42
CA LEU A 98 2.61 7.39 23.32
C LEU A 98 2.93 6.52 22.08
N ILE A 99 4.21 6.40 21.74
CA ILE A 99 4.72 5.48 20.72
C ILE A 99 5.42 4.33 21.44
N ASN A 100 5.06 3.08 21.14
CA ASN A 100 5.85 1.93 21.58
C ASN A 100 6.95 1.65 20.55
N PRO A 101 8.23 1.93 20.83
CA PRO A 101 9.30 1.79 19.83
C PRO A 101 9.70 0.32 19.67
N ASP A 102 9.27 -0.33 18.57
CA ASP A 102 9.63 -1.73 18.29
C ASP A 102 10.83 -1.86 17.35
N ARG A 103 11.18 -0.77 16.66
CA ARG A 103 12.26 -0.72 15.68
C ARG A 103 13.09 0.54 15.79
N LEU A 104 14.36 0.44 15.41
CA LEU A 104 15.33 1.53 15.48
C LEU A 104 16.25 1.53 14.26
N GLY A 105 16.53 2.71 13.73
CA GLY A 105 17.60 2.99 12.78
C GLY A 105 18.50 4.12 13.30
N ALA A 106 19.69 4.24 12.74
CA ALA A 106 20.64 5.28 13.16
C ALA A 106 21.45 5.80 11.96
N ILE A 107 21.87 7.06 12.03
CA ILE A 107 22.74 7.71 11.04
C ILE A 107 23.83 8.43 11.81
N ILE A 108 25.08 8.19 11.44
CA ILE A 108 26.25 8.90 11.98
C ILE A 108 26.87 9.70 10.85
N SER A 109 26.97 11.02 11.03
CA SER A 109 27.47 11.95 10.03
C SER A 109 28.58 12.81 10.63
N SER A 110 29.62 13.11 9.85
CA SER A 110 30.72 13.99 10.22
C SER A 110 31.35 14.56 8.96
N GLN A 111 31.92 15.76 9.04
CA GLN A 111 32.68 16.35 7.92
C GLN A 111 33.93 15.54 7.55
N LEU A 112 34.38 14.66 8.46
CA LEU A 112 35.52 13.77 8.25
C LEU A 112 35.14 12.46 7.54
N LEU A 113 33.85 12.21 7.34
CA LEU A 113 33.33 11.05 6.62
C LEU A 113 32.94 11.48 5.20
N ASP A 114 33.40 10.75 4.18
CA ASP A 114 33.00 11.05 2.80
C ASP A 114 31.51 10.72 2.55
N ASN A 115 30.94 9.80 3.35
CA ASN A 115 29.52 9.49 3.34
C ASN A 115 29.04 9.15 4.74
N ASP A 116 27.78 9.52 5.02
CA ASP A 116 27.09 9.16 6.24
C ASP A 116 27.04 7.64 6.46
N ILE A 117 27.25 7.22 7.71
CA ILE A 117 27.15 5.83 8.12
C ILE A 117 25.68 5.57 8.44
N TRP A 118 24.97 5.01 7.46
CA TRP A 118 23.57 4.66 7.59
C TRP A 118 23.36 3.26 8.14
N ILE A 119 22.56 3.16 9.19
CA ILE A 119 22.16 1.92 9.83
C ILE A 119 20.66 1.75 9.58
N PRO A 120 20.27 0.70 8.82
CA PRO A 120 18.88 0.48 8.46
C PRO A 120 18.02 0.24 9.71
N ILE A 121 16.75 0.60 9.61
CA ILE A 121 15.74 0.34 10.64
C ILE A 121 15.60 -1.17 10.86
N ARG A 122 15.81 -1.63 12.08
CA ARG A 122 15.74 -3.04 12.51
C ARG A 122 14.91 -3.19 13.78
N LYS A 123 14.56 -4.43 14.15
CA LYS A 123 13.91 -4.70 15.45
C LYS A 123 14.83 -4.29 16.59
N LEU A 124 14.24 -3.75 17.64
CA LEU A 124 14.95 -3.44 18.88
C LEU A 124 15.22 -4.75 19.64
N GLU A 125 16.47 -5.16 19.71
CA GLU A 125 16.96 -6.35 20.43
C GLU A 125 18.01 -5.96 21.47
N LYS A 126 18.34 -6.85 22.41
CA LYS A 126 19.35 -6.57 23.45
C LYS A 126 20.71 -6.17 22.86
N ASP A 127 21.06 -6.72 21.70
CA ASP A 127 22.38 -6.53 21.06
C ASP A 127 22.36 -5.41 19.99
N THR A 128 21.35 -4.52 20.02
CA THR A 128 21.18 -3.48 18.97
C THR A 128 22.39 -2.55 18.87
N ILE A 129 22.98 -2.19 20.01
CA ILE A 129 24.13 -1.28 20.07
C ILE A 129 25.40 -1.96 19.57
N ASP A 130 25.61 -3.23 19.93
CA ASP A 130 26.74 -4.02 19.41
C ASP A 130 26.67 -4.14 17.88
N ASN A 131 25.47 -4.33 17.34
CA ASN A 131 25.24 -4.36 15.90
C ASN A 131 25.50 -3.00 15.24
N ILE A 132 25.12 -1.90 15.88
CA ILE A 132 25.40 -0.53 15.43
C ILE A 132 26.91 -0.28 15.39
N LEU A 133 27.61 -0.59 16.48
CA LEU A 133 29.06 -0.42 16.62
C LEU A 133 29.84 -1.29 15.64
N THR A 134 29.45 -2.56 15.48
CA THR A 134 30.08 -3.48 14.51
C THR A 134 29.96 -2.94 13.09
N ARG A 135 28.78 -2.41 12.73
CA ARG A 135 28.56 -1.85 11.39
C ARG A 135 29.28 -0.52 11.20
N PHE A 136 29.36 0.30 12.24
CA PHE A 136 30.18 1.50 12.26
C PHE A 136 31.66 1.15 12.03
N GLN A 137 32.20 0.13 12.70
CA GLN A 137 33.58 -0.35 12.53
C GLN A 137 33.87 -0.83 11.10
N LEU A 138 32.94 -1.58 10.49
CA LEU A 138 33.11 -2.06 9.12
C LEU A 138 33.13 -0.90 8.11
N VAL A 139 32.31 0.12 8.32
CA VAL A 139 32.23 1.27 7.40
C VAL A 139 33.38 2.26 7.64
N SER A 140 33.80 2.45 8.89
CA SER A 140 34.94 3.31 9.23
C SER A 140 36.25 2.78 8.64
N GLN A 141 36.46 1.46 8.65
CA GLN A 141 37.63 0.81 8.05
C GLN A 141 37.78 1.04 6.54
N SER A 142 36.67 1.33 5.84
CA SER A 142 36.66 1.48 4.38
C SER A 142 36.53 2.92 3.89
N LYS A 143 36.26 3.89 4.78
CA LYS A 143 35.83 5.24 4.37
C LYS A 143 36.44 6.41 5.14
N ILE A 144 37.36 6.17 6.07
CA ILE A 144 37.99 7.26 6.84
C ILE A 144 39.39 7.51 6.29
N GLU A 145 39.48 8.45 5.35
CA GLU A 145 40.76 8.93 4.80
C GLU A 145 41.25 10.22 5.50
N LYS A 146 40.38 10.98 6.19
CA LYS A 146 40.65 12.38 6.64
C LYS A 146 40.93 12.59 8.13
N GLY A 147 41.09 11.52 8.92
CA GLY A 147 41.57 11.62 10.32
C GLY A 147 40.53 11.25 11.40
N SER A 148 40.74 11.78 12.61
CA SER A 148 40.06 11.35 13.84
C SER A 148 38.84 12.19 14.20
N LEU A 149 37.79 11.56 14.76
CA LEU A 149 36.63 12.26 15.35
C LEU A 149 36.98 13.08 16.61
N HIS A 150 38.19 12.94 17.17
CA HIS A 150 38.64 13.74 18.30
C HIS A 150 38.70 15.23 17.94
N GLY A 151 38.17 16.10 18.81
CA GLY A 151 38.15 17.55 18.61
C GLY A 151 37.22 18.05 17.51
N HIS A 152 36.57 17.17 16.74
CA HIS A 152 35.70 17.54 15.62
C HIS A 152 34.24 17.21 15.89
N PRO A 153 33.29 18.05 15.44
CA PRO A 153 31.88 17.78 15.63
C PRO A 153 31.40 16.64 14.73
N PHE A 154 30.56 15.78 15.29
CA PHE A 154 29.81 14.76 14.55
C PHE A 154 28.37 14.69 15.07
N THR A 155 27.47 14.16 14.26
CA THR A 155 26.05 14.04 14.58
C THR A 155 25.65 12.58 14.62
N ILE A 156 24.88 12.22 15.64
CA ILE A 156 24.18 10.92 15.73
C ILE A 156 22.69 11.21 15.65
N LYS A 157 22.05 10.69 14.60
CA LYS A 157 20.60 10.68 14.47
C LYS A 157 20.06 9.29 14.76
N ILE A 158 19.19 9.16 15.75
CA ILE A 158 18.50 7.91 16.06
C ILE A 158 17.03 8.07 15.72
N GLN A 159 16.46 7.06 15.07
CA GLN A 159 15.04 7.05 14.69
C GLN A 159 14.39 5.78 15.23
N THR A 160 13.35 5.93 16.03
CA THR A 160 12.50 4.83 16.49
C THR A 160 11.18 4.82 15.74
N LEU A 161 10.65 3.62 15.54
CA LEU A 161 9.38 3.36 14.87
C LEU A 161 8.54 2.41 15.70
N GLY A 162 7.34 2.85 16.05
CA GLY A 162 6.33 1.97 16.64
C GLY A 162 5.43 1.39 15.57
N ILE A 163 5.89 0.36 14.88
CA ILE A 163 5.07 -0.31 13.85
C ILE A 163 3.84 -0.95 14.47
N SER A 164 3.95 -1.48 15.69
CA SER A 164 2.83 -1.97 16.50
C SER A 164 1.83 -0.87 16.85
N SER A 165 2.29 0.39 16.88
CA SER A 165 1.52 1.58 17.25
C SER A 165 0.98 2.35 16.04
N LEU A 166 1.48 2.04 14.83
CA LEU A 166 0.86 2.46 13.59
C LEU A 166 -0.55 1.85 13.55
N PRO A 167 -1.54 2.54 12.94
CA PRO A 167 -2.75 1.84 12.55
C PRO A 167 -2.29 0.67 11.68
N THR A 168 -2.40 -0.55 12.21
CA THR A 168 -2.36 -1.77 11.41
C THR A 168 -3.25 -1.50 10.20
N ASN A 169 -2.75 -1.75 8.98
CA ASN A 169 -3.57 -1.75 7.76
C ASN A 169 -4.96 -2.26 8.15
N GLN A 170 -6.01 -1.44 8.01
CA GLN A 170 -7.36 -1.67 8.56
C GLN A 170 -7.61 -3.17 8.74
N SER A 171 -7.49 -3.70 9.96
CA SER A 171 -7.48 -5.15 10.15
C SER A 171 -8.87 -5.67 9.78
N ILE A 172 -8.97 -6.42 8.68
CA ILE A 172 -10.25 -6.92 8.19
C ILE A 172 -10.39 -8.34 8.72
N ARG A 173 -10.76 -8.46 10.00
CA ARG A 173 -10.80 -9.75 10.70
C ARG A 173 -12.22 -10.28 10.83
N GLY A 174 -12.33 -11.60 10.73
CA GLY A 174 -13.60 -12.32 10.83
C GLY A 174 -13.62 -13.27 12.02
N ARG A 175 -14.78 -13.42 12.67
CA ARG A 175 -15.08 -14.40 13.72
C ARG A 175 -16.46 -15.05 13.49
N ALA A 176 -16.84 -16.01 14.33
CA ALA A 176 -18.17 -16.61 14.29
C ALA A 176 -19.27 -15.54 14.40
N PRO A 177 -20.44 -15.71 13.72
CA PRO A 177 -21.56 -14.78 13.83
C PRO A 177 -21.96 -14.58 15.30
N GLN A 178 -22.13 -13.34 15.73
CA GLN A 178 -22.76 -13.02 17.01
C GLN A 178 -24.25 -12.75 16.78
N ASP A 179 -25.11 -13.34 17.60
CA ASP A 179 -26.58 -13.29 17.45
C ASP A 179 -27.19 -11.87 17.54
N ASN A 180 -26.40 -10.84 17.85
CA ASN A 180 -26.87 -9.47 18.08
C ASN A 180 -26.25 -8.42 17.13
N ALA A 181 -26.28 -8.65 15.82
CA ALA A 181 -26.04 -7.59 14.85
C ALA A 181 -27.36 -6.90 14.45
N THR A 182 -27.92 -6.11 15.37
CA THR A 182 -29.02 -5.19 15.06
C THR A 182 -28.50 -3.92 14.38
N ASN A 183 -29.06 -3.67 13.19
CA ASN A 183 -29.26 -2.38 12.50
C ASN A 183 -28.08 -1.68 11.78
N GLY A 184 -28.37 -1.33 10.51
CA GLY A 184 -27.70 -0.25 9.77
C GLY A 184 -28.13 -0.16 8.30
N PHE A 185 -28.17 -1.28 7.58
CA PHE A 185 -28.54 -1.31 6.16
C PHE A 185 -29.33 -2.58 5.83
N LYS A 186 -30.61 -2.44 5.44
CA LYS A 186 -31.42 -3.57 4.90
C LYS A 186 -30.98 -3.87 3.46
N LEU A 187 -29.77 -4.41 3.30
CA LEU A 187 -29.39 -5.05 2.05
C LEU A 187 -30.21 -6.33 1.90
N LYS A 188 -30.66 -6.63 0.68
CA LYS A 188 -31.49 -7.82 0.44
C LYS A 188 -30.65 -9.07 0.68
N ASP A 189 -31.16 -9.98 1.50
CA ASP A 189 -30.52 -11.27 1.82
C ASP A 189 -30.11 -12.06 0.56
N GLU A 190 -30.89 -11.94 -0.52
CA GLU A 190 -30.64 -12.60 -1.80
C GLU A 190 -29.33 -12.17 -2.48
N LEU A 191 -28.73 -11.05 -2.06
CA LEU A 191 -27.44 -10.57 -2.57
C LEU A 191 -26.28 -11.41 -2.04
N PHE A 192 -26.46 -12.04 -0.90
CA PHE A 192 -25.41 -12.71 -0.15
C PHE A 192 -25.44 -14.23 -0.36
N ILE A 193 -24.27 -14.82 -0.18
CA ILE A 193 -24.09 -16.22 0.16
C ILE A 193 -23.81 -16.21 1.66
N LYS A 194 -24.88 -16.33 2.46
CA LYS A 194 -24.81 -16.22 3.92
C LYS A 194 -23.94 -17.33 4.50
N ILE A 195 -22.98 -16.97 5.35
CA ILE A 195 -22.09 -17.90 6.02
C ILE A 195 -22.57 -18.07 7.46
N ALA A 196 -23.03 -19.28 7.81
CA ALA A 196 -23.58 -19.60 9.13
C ALA A 196 -22.67 -20.58 9.90
N ASN A 197 -21.36 -20.38 9.82
CA ASN A 197 -20.38 -21.26 10.46
C ASN A 197 -20.29 -20.96 11.98
N GLN A 198 -20.02 -21.99 12.79
CA GLN A 198 -19.92 -21.85 14.25
C GLN A 198 -18.49 -21.55 14.75
N ASN A 199 -17.49 -21.66 13.87
CA ASN A 199 -16.07 -21.44 14.19
C ASN A 199 -15.57 -20.08 13.70
N ASN A 200 -14.29 -19.76 13.94
CA ASN A 200 -13.70 -18.46 13.54
C ASN A 200 -13.26 -18.41 12.06
N LEU A 201 -13.66 -19.39 11.24
CA LEU A 201 -13.16 -19.56 9.87
C LEU A 201 -14.02 -18.86 8.80
N CYS A 202 -14.88 -17.91 9.17
CA CYS A 202 -15.86 -17.31 8.26
C CYS A 202 -15.23 -16.72 6.99
N LEU A 203 -14.01 -16.18 7.07
CA LEU A 203 -13.22 -15.73 5.92
C LEU A 203 -13.05 -16.86 4.89
N PHE A 204 -12.61 -18.04 5.32
CA PHE A 204 -12.34 -19.17 4.44
C PHE A 204 -13.62 -19.81 3.91
N TYR A 205 -14.68 -19.87 4.73
CA TYR A 205 -16.00 -20.26 4.24
C TYR A 205 -16.49 -19.32 3.14
N ALA A 206 -16.44 -18.00 3.37
CA ALA A 206 -16.83 -17.01 2.37
C ALA A 206 -16.02 -17.14 1.08
N LEU A 207 -14.71 -17.34 1.18
CA LEU A 207 -13.81 -17.55 0.05
C LEU A 207 -14.14 -18.82 -0.74
N GLU A 208 -14.09 -19.99 -0.11
CA GLU A 208 -14.22 -21.29 -0.78
C GLU A 208 -15.62 -21.49 -1.37
N ILE A 209 -16.65 -21.08 -0.62
CA ILE A 209 -18.03 -21.20 -1.06
C ILE A 209 -18.32 -20.24 -2.23
N THR A 210 -17.85 -19.00 -2.14
CA THR A 210 -18.03 -18.03 -3.24
C THR A 210 -17.27 -18.48 -4.49
N LYS A 211 -16.07 -19.04 -4.35
CA LYS A 211 -15.34 -19.65 -5.46
C LYS A 211 -16.19 -20.73 -6.15
N LYS A 212 -16.71 -21.70 -5.41
CA LYS A 212 -17.57 -22.77 -5.96
C LYS A 212 -18.80 -22.24 -6.68
N TYR A 213 -19.39 -21.16 -6.15
CA TYR A 213 -20.51 -20.47 -6.79
C TYR A 213 -20.11 -19.82 -8.13
N VAL A 214 -19.03 -19.05 -8.15
CA VAL A 214 -18.61 -18.27 -9.32
C VAL A 214 -18.14 -19.17 -10.46
N ILE A 215 -17.33 -20.20 -10.17
CA ILE A 215 -16.83 -21.13 -11.19
C ILE A 215 -17.81 -22.26 -11.51
N LYS A 216 -19.00 -22.27 -10.87
CA LYS A 216 -20.03 -23.31 -11.01
C LYS A 216 -19.50 -24.72 -10.78
N GLU A 217 -18.64 -24.89 -9.77
CA GLU A 217 -17.98 -26.17 -9.47
C GLU A 217 -19.01 -27.29 -9.20
N LEU A 218 -20.13 -26.93 -8.56
CA LEU A 218 -21.22 -27.86 -8.24
C LEU A 218 -22.26 -27.99 -9.36
N GLY A 219 -22.06 -27.32 -10.50
CA GLY A 219 -22.97 -27.32 -11.63
C GLY A 219 -24.09 -26.28 -11.50
N ASP A 220 -25.32 -26.72 -11.26
CA ASP A 220 -26.51 -25.87 -11.27
C ASP A 220 -26.85 -25.25 -9.90
N ARG A 221 -27.81 -24.32 -9.91
CA ARG A 221 -28.24 -23.61 -8.68
C ARG A 221 -28.87 -24.55 -7.65
N ARG A 222 -29.51 -25.64 -8.07
CA ARG A 222 -30.14 -26.62 -7.18
C ARG A 222 -29.09 -27.38 -6.37
N LYS A 223 -28.05 -27.89 -7.04
CA LYS A 223 -26.92 -28.56 -6.37
C LYS A 223 -26.17 -27.63 -5.42
N PHE A 224 -26.00 -26.36 -5.81
CA PHE A 224 -25.40 -25.36 -4.92
C PHE A 224 -26.25 -25.09 -3.67
N ASN A 225 -27.56 -24.92 -3.83
CA ASN A 225 -28.46 -24.73 -2.68
C ASN A 225 -28.51 -25.96 -1.78
N LYS A 226 -28.46 -27.16 -2.37
CA LYS A 226 -28.33 -28.40 -1.61
C LYS A 226 -27.04 -28.38 -0.78
N TYR A 227 -25.89 -28.03 -1.38
CA TYR A 227 -24.62 -27.86 -0.66
C TYR A 227 -24.69 -26.84 0.49
N MET A 228 -25.43 -25.74 0.33
CA MET A 228 -25.64 -24.75 1.40
C MET A 228 -26.31 -25.33 2.66
N GLN A 229 -27.04 -26.44 2.54
CA GLN A 229 -27.74 -27.07 3.66
C GLN A 229 -26.86 -28.07 4.43
N TYR A 230 -25.69 -28.47 3.91
CA TYR A 230 -24.82 -29.47 4.53
C TYR A 230 -23.56 -28.85 5.13
N ASN A 231 -23.67 -28.37 6.37
CA ASN A 231 -22.57 -27.73 7.11
C ASN A 231 -21.31 -28.61 7.20
N HIS A 232 -21.47 -29.93 7.39
CA HIS A 232 -20.33 -30.85 7.45
C HIS A 232 -19.51 -30.87 6.16
N ARG A 233 -20.17 -30.80 4.99
CA ARG A 233 -19.47 -30.79 3.70
C ARG A 233 -18.73 -29.48 3.48
N GLN A 234 -19.35 -28.36 3.84
CA GLN A 234 -18.71 -27.04 3.78
C GLN A 234 -17.48 -26.99 4.68
N MET A 235 -17.62 -27.53 5.90
CA MET A 235 -16.53 -27.64 6.86
C MET A 235 -15.38 -28.46 6.27
N LYS A 236 -15.65 -29.66 5.77
CA LYS A 236 -14.62 -30.50 5.13
C LYS A 236 -13.86 -29.75 4.03
N ASP A 237 -14.58 -29.11 3.09
CA ASP A 237 -13.96 -28.37 1.99
C ASP A 237 -13.06 -27.22 2.49
N VAL A 238 -13.45 -26.53 3.57
CA VAL A 238 -12.64 -25.47 4.20
C VAL A 238 -11.41 -26.03 4.90
N PHE A 239 -11.54 -27.13 5.66
CA PHE A 239 -10.39 -27.77 6.32
C PHE A 239 -9.40 -28.33 5.29
N ASP A 240 -9.88 -28.91 4.19
CA ASP A 240 -9.04 -29.38 3.08
C ASP A 240 -8.29 -28.20 2.44
N LEU A 241 -8.95 -27.04 2.26
CA LEU A 241 -8.31 -25.81 1.78
C LEU A 241 -7.21 -25.33 2.73
N LEU A 242 -7.49 -25.22 4.04
CA LEU A 242 -6.53 -24.76 5.03
C LEU A 242 -5.31 -25.67 5.11
N LYS A 243 -5.54 -26.99 5.09
CA LYS A 243 -4.47 -28.00 5.07
C LYS A 243 -3.62 -27.87 3.81
N ALA A 244 -4.23 -27.73 2.64
CA ALA A 244 -3.52 -27.57 1.37
C ALA A 244 -2.71 -26.25 1.31
N ALA A 245 -3.26 -25.17 1.87
CA ALA A 245 -2.62 -23.86 1.93
C ALA A 245 -1.63 -23.70 3.11
N LYS A 246 -1.48 -24.71 3.97
CA LYS A 246 -0.65 -24.70 5.19
C LYS A 246 -1.02 -23.56 6.15
N ILE A 247 -2.30 -23.28 6.31
CA ILE A 247 -2.82 -22.25 7.20
C ILE A 247 -3.28 -22.90 8.52
N PRO A 248 -2.86 -22.39 9.69
CA PRO A 248 -3.37 -22.85 10.98
C PRO A 248 -4.90 -22.67 11.07
N ASN A 249 -5.59 -23.55 11.79
CA ASN A 249 -7.05 -23.54 11.90
C ASN A 249 -7.57 -23.25 13.32
N ASP A 250 -6.65 -22.99 14.25
CA ASP A 250 -6.86 -22.82 15.69
C ASP A 250 -6.79 -21.34 16.15
N LEU A 251 -6.55 -20.41 15.23
CA LEU A 251 -6.52 -18.98 15.56
C LEU A 251 -7.91 -18.44 15.92
N SER A 252 -7.92 -17.46 16.82
CA SER A 252 -9.12 -16.76 17.26
C SER A 252 -9.75 -15.90 16.15
N GLU A 253 -8.95 -15.46 15.18
CA GLU A 253 -9.39 -14.61 14.08
C GLU A 253 -8.39 -14.66 12.91
N TYR A 254 -8.88 -14.36 11.71
CA TYR A 254 -8.09 -14.36 10.48
C TYR A 254 -8.25 -13.04 9.74
N ASP A 255 -7.13 -12.41 9.40
CA ASP A 255 -7.08 -11.14 8.68
C ASP A 255 -7.11 -11.35 7.17
N ALA A 256 -8.05 -10.70 6.48
CA ALA A 256 -8.13 -10.80 5.02
C ALA A 256 -6.86 -10.29 4.33
N VAL A 257 -6.16 -9.31 4.90
CA VAL A 257 -4.91 -8.76 4.31
C VAL A 257 -3.80 -9.81 4.31
N GLU A 258 -3.78 -10.68 5.32
CA GLU A 258 -2.77 -11.72 5.50
C GLU A 258 -3.12 -13.00 4.73
N TYR A 259 -4.36 -13.48 4.87
CA TYR A 259 -4.72 -14.82 4.41
C TYR A 259 -5.33 -14.87 3.00
N VAL A 260 -5.96 -13.80 2.51
CA VAL A 260 -6.48 -13.77 1.13
C VAL A 260 -5.34 -13.94 0.11
N PRO A 261 -4.17 -13.27 0.23
CA PRO A 261 -3.06 -13.50 -0.67
C PRO A 261 -2.65 -14.97 -0.79
N VAL A 262 -2.47 -15.64 0.34
CA VAL A 262 -2.08 -17.06 0.41
C VAL A 262 -3.07 -17.94 -0.35
N ILE A 263 -4.37 -17.75 -0.10
CA ILE A 263 -5.44 -18.52 -0.75
C ILE A 263 -5.53 -18.23 -2.26
N VAL A 264 -5.45 -16.95 -2.65
CA VAL A 264 -5.56 -16.54 -4.06
C VAL A 264 -4.38 -17.06 -4.88
N ASP A 265 -3.17 -17.01 -4.33
CA ASP A 265 -1.97 -17.55 -5.00
C ASP A 265 -2.03 -19.07 -5.09
N PHE A 266 -2.49 -19.74 -4.03
CA PHE A 266 -2.78 -21.17 -4.06
C PHE A 266 -3.77 -21.54 -5.18
N TRP A 267 -4.91 -20.84 -5.30
CA TRP A 267 -5.88 -21.10 -6.36
C TRP A 267 -5.34 -20.78 -7.76
N ASN A 268 -4.63 -19.67 -7.93
CA ASN A 268 -4.04 -19.33 -9.23
C ASN A 268 -3.03 -20.37 -9.70
N ASN A 269 -2.32 -21.02 -8.77
CA ASN A 269 -1.44 -22.13 -9.08
C ASN A 269 -2.23 -23.42 -9.36
N GLN A 270 -3.18 -23.78 -8.49
CA GLN A 270 -3.97 -25.02 -8.60
C GLN A 270 -4.81 -25.08 -9.88
N TYR A 271 -5.33 -23.94 -10.34
CA TYR A 271 -6.23 -23.87 -11.48
C TYR A 271 -5.57 -23.26 -12.73
N LYS A 272 -4.23 -23.16 -12.75
CA LYS A 272 -3.48 -22.59 -13.86
C LYS A 272 -3.83 -23.23 -15.20
N ASP A 273 -3.94 -24.56 -15.23
CA ASP A 273 -4.24 -25.33 -16.45
C ASP A 273 -5.69 -25.16 -16.92
N LYS A 274 -6.60 -24.76 -16.03
CA LYS A 274 -7.98 -24.42 -16.37
C LYS A 274 -8.13 -22.97 -16.84
N GLY A 275 -7.05 -22.20 -16.84
CA GLY A 275 -7.03 -20.81 -17.28
C GLY A 275 -7.72 -19.83 -16.32
N TYR A 276 -8.01 -20.24 -15.07
CA TYR A 276 -8.60 -19.33 -14.08
C TYR A 276 -7.55 -18.39 -13.52
N LYS A 277 -7.94 -17.12 -13.42
CA LYS A 277 -7.17 -16.02 -12.86
C LYS A 277 -8.04 -15.34 -11.82
N PHE A 278 -7.87 -15.78 -10.58
CA PHE A 278 -8.64 -15.32 -9.43
C PHE A 278 -8.14 -13.96 -8.96
N LYS A 279 -9.10 -13.11 -8.60
CA LYS A 279 -8.87 -11.90 -7.81
C LYS A 279 -9.99 -11.75 -6.81
N VAL A 280 -9.64 -11.60 -5.54
CA VAL A 280 -10.59 -11.39 -4.45
C VAL A 280 -10.81 -9.90 -4.25
N PHE A 281 -12.07 -9.54 -4.03
CA PHE A 281 -12.53 -8.19 -3.71
C PHE A 281 -13.34 -8.26 -2.40
N VAL A 282 -12.83 -7.60 -1.37
CA VAL A 282 -13.49 -7.48 -0.08
C VAL A 282 -14.21 -6.14 -0.04
N PHE A 283 -15.53 -6.17 0.09
CA PHE A 283 -16.37 -4.99 0.27
C PHE A 283 -16.72 -4.83 1.74
N GLY A 284 -16.82 -3.59 2.20
CA GLY A 284 -17.33 -3.27 3.54
C GLY A 284 -18.56 -2.40 3.46
N ASN A 285 -19.06 -1.96 4.61
CA ASN A 285 -20.10 -0.93 4.68
C ASN A 285 -19.57 0.40 4.10
N VAL A 286 -20.41 1.10 3.34
CA VAL A 286 -20.27 2.53 2.96
C VAL A 286 -19.39 2.87 1.75
N ASN A 287 -18.71 1.93 1.07
CA ASN A 287 -17.83 2.28 -0.08
C ASN A 287 -18.21 1.62 -1.42
N GLU A 288 -18.13 2.39 -2.51
CA GLU A 288 -18.27 1.86 -3.89
C GLU A 288 -17.07 1.00 -4.32
N LYS A 289 -15.92 1.24 -3.69
CA LYS A 289 -14.69 0.50 -3.94
C LYS A 289 -14.49 -0.58 -2.88
N PRO A 290 -13.84 -1.70 -3.24
CA PRO A 290 -13.43 -2.70 -2.26
C PRO A 290 -12.51 -2.05 -1.21
N ILE A 291 -12.67 -2.46 0.05
CA ILE A 291 -11.77 -2.08 1.14
C ILE A 291 -10.42 -2.81 1.04
N PHE A 292 -10.43 -4.00 0.43
CA PHE A 292 -9.21 -4.76 0.12
C PHE A 292 -9.39 -5.59 -1.15
N LYS A 293 -8.32 -5.76 -1.92
CA LYS A 293 -8.31 -6.59 -3.13
C LYS A 293 -6.93 -7.20 -3.35
N TYR A 294 -6.89 -8.44 -3.81
CA TYR A 294 -5.65 -9.13 -4.14
C TYR A 294 -5.85 -10.14 -5.26
N GLY A 295 -4.87 -10.23 -6.16
CA GLY A 295 -4.85 -11.18 -7.28
C GLY A 295 -4.50 -10.54 -8.61
N ASN A 296 -4.63 -11.32 -9.69
CA ASN A 296 -4.10 -10.97 -11.01
C ASN A 296 -4.79 -9.73 -11.62
N GLU A 297 -4.03 -8.81 -12.23
CA GLU A 297 -4.60 -7.65 -12.94
C GLU A 297 -5.46 -8.03 -14.14
N ASN A 298 -5.13 -9.14 -14.81
CA ASN A 298 -5.88 -9.71 -15.93
C ASN A 298 -6.84 -10.82 -15.46
N LEU A 299 -7.53 -10.60 -14.34
CA LEU A 299 -8.47 -11.56 -13.76
C LEU A 299 -9.56 -11.98 -14.74
N ASN A 300 -10.00 -13.23 -14.66
CA ASN A 300 -11.25 -13.68 -15.27
C ASN A 300 -12.28 -14.19 -14.28
N VAL A 301 -11.86 -14.49 -13.04
CA VAL A 301 -12.73 -14.96 -11.97
C VAL A 301 -12.68 -13.98 -10.78
N PRO A 302 -13.60 -12.99 -10.72
CA PRO A 302 -13.72 -12.13 -9.55
C PRO A 302 -14.45 -12.85 -8.41
N ILE A 303 -13.78 -12.99 -7.27
CA ILE A 303 -14.38 -13.51 -6.03
C ILE A 303 -14.73 -12.32 -5.15
N SER A 304 -16.00 -12.14 -4.83
CA SER A 304 -16.47 -10.99 -4.06
C SER A 304 -17.00 -11.45 -2.72
N ILE A 305 -16.44 -10.91 -1.64
CA ILE A 305 -16.90 -11.16 -0.27
C ILE A 305 -17.23 -9.83 0.40
N PHE A 306 -18.08 -9.89 1.41
CA PHE A 306 -18.54 -8.74 2.18
C PHE A 306 -18.13 -8.89 3.63
N HIS A 307 -17.57 -7.84 4.20
CA HIS A 307 -17.18 -7.76 5.60
C HIS A 307 -18.12 -6.81 6.35
N SER A 308 -18.80 -7.33 7.35
CA SER A 308 -19.61 -6.55 8.28
C SER A 308 -19.59 -7.18 9.66
N THR A 309 -19.55 -6.34 10.70
CA THR A 309 -19.64 -6.79 12.10
C THR A 309 -18.68 -7.94 12.45
N ASN A 310 -17.43 -7.85 11.98
CA ASN A 310 -16.40 -8.89 12.13
C ASN A 310 -16.82 -10.26 11.57
N HIS A 311 -17.60 -10.29 10.49
CA HIS A 311 -18.03 -11.49 9.80
C HIS A 311 -17.86 -11.34 8.28
N PHE A 312 -17.64 -12.46 7.59
CA PHE A 312 -17.52 -12.50 6.14
C PHE A 312 -18.63 -13.30 5.50
N ASP A 313 -19.33 -12.66 4.56
CA ASP A 313 -20.30 -13.30 3.67
C ASP A 313 -19.81 -13.32 2.23
N GLY A 314 -20.27 -14.29 1.44
CA GLY A 314 -20.06 -14.25 -0.01
C GLY A 314 -21.01 -13.28 -0.70
N LEU A 315 -20.61 -12.71 -1.84
CA LEU A 315 -21.48 -11.85 -2.66
C LEU A 315 -21.86 -12.55 -3.97
N ARG A 316 -23.17 -12.70 -4.21
CA ARG A 316 -23.70 -13.19 -5.50
C ARG A 316 -23.69 -12.10 -6.56
N ASN A 317 -23.98 -10.86 -6.15
CA ASN A 317 -24.08 -9.72 -7.06
C ASN A 317 -23.64 -8.42 -6.36
N VAL A 318 -22.39 -8.02 -6.61
CA VAL A 318 -21.81 -6.78 -6.10
C VAL A 318 -22.61 -5.55 -6.53
N GLY A 319 -23.18 -5.55 -7.74
CA GLY A 319 -23.99 -4.43 -8.22
C GLY A 319 -25.18 -4.14 -7.30
N GLY A 320 -25.78 -5.17 -6.72
CA GLY A 320 -26.93 -5.04 -5.82
C GLY A 320 -26.63 -4.29 -4.51
N LEU A 321 -25.36 -4.22 -4.09
CA LEU A 321 -24.94 -3.39 -2.95
C LEU A 321 -25.23 -1.90 -3.18
N PHE A 322 -25.26 -1.47 -4.45
CA PHE A 322 -25.39 -0.06 -4.82
C PHE A 322 -26.78 0.31 -5.34
N GLY A 323 -27.75 -0.58 -5.19
CA GLY A 323 -29.15 -0.36 -5.53
C GLY A 323 -29.67 -1.20 -6.70
N PHE A 324 -30.95 -1.00 -7.02
CA PHE A 324 -31.67 -1.82 -7.98
C PHE A 324 -31.10 -1.70 -9.41
N LYS A 325 -30.94 -2.86 -10.08
CA LYS A 325 -30.41 -2.99 -11.45
C LYS A 325 -29.01 -2.42 -11.69
N GLN A 326 -28.27 -2.13 -10.63
CA GLN A 326 -26.86 -1.76 -10.75
C GLN A 326 -26.01 -2.99 -11.07
N LYS A 327 -24.97 -2.77 -11.85
CA LYS A 327 -23.91 -3.72 -12.18
C LYS A 327 -22.59 -3.13 -11.72
N TYR A 328 -21.59 -3.99 -11.53
CA TYR A 328 -20.27 -3.58 -11.09
C TYR A 328 -19.21 -4.02 -12.11
N CYS A 329 -18.27 -3.14 -12.43
CA CYS A 329 -17.12 -3.47 -13.25
C CYS A 329 -15.89 -3.62 -12.34
N PHE A 330 -15.35 -4.84 -12.26
CA PHE A 330 -14.17 -5.15 -11.45
C PHE A 330 -12.87 -4.54 -11.99
N THR A 331 -12.84 -4.18 -13.28
CA THR A 331 -11.63 -3.65 -13.93
C THR A 331 -11.44 -2.16 -13.68
N CYS A 332 -12.53 -1.38 -13.66
CA CYS A 332 -12.47 0.06 -13.38
C CYS A 332 -13.08 0.43 -12.02
N GLU A 333 -13.60 -0.55 -11.28
CA GLU A 333 -14.17 -0.39 -9.93
C GLU A 333 -15.27 0.65 -9.88
N LYS A 334 -16.18 0.59 -10.86
CA LYS A 334 -17.34 1.50 -10.96
C LYS A 334 -18.64 0.74 -11.14
N LYS A 335 -19.68 1.24 -10.49
CA LYS A 335 -21.06 0.82 -10.72
C LYS A 335 -21.62 1.45 -12.00
N PHE A 336 -22.53 0.75 -12.66
CA PHE A 336 -23.23 1.23 -13.84
C PHE A 336 -24.58 0.51 -14.00
N ARG A 337 -25.59 1.16 -14.59
CA ARG A 337 -26.89 0.52 -14.83
C ARG A 337 -26.94 -0.15 -16.20
N LYS A 338 -26.48 0.56 -17.23
CA LYS A 338 -26.46 0.09 -18.61
C LYS A 338 -25.02 0.08 -19.13
N SER A 339 -24.65 -0.94 -19.91
CA SER A 339 -23.31 -1.01 -20.50
C SER A 339 -22.95 0.22 -21.36
N THR A 340 -23.98 0.90 -21.83
CA THR A 340 -23.93 2.11 -22.66
C THR A 340 -23.52 3.39 -21.92
N GLU A 341 -23.54 3.34 -20.58
CA GLU A 341 -23.15 4.46 -19.70
C GLU A 341 -21.70 4.29 -19.21
N HIS A 342 -21.07 3.17 -19.55
CA HIS A 342 -19.75 2.82 -19.07
C HIS A 342 -18.65 3.60 -19.80
N ASP A 343 -17.52 3.83 -19.12
CA ASP A 343 -16.38 4.54 -19.71
C ASP A 343 -15.83 3.76 -20.91
N LEU A 344 -15.75 4.41 -22.08
CA LEU A 344 -15.21 3.84 -23.32
C LEU A 344 -13.72 3.47 -23.21
N ARG A 345 -13.03 4.01 -22.21
CA ARG A 345 -11.62 3.70 -21.90
C ARG A 345 -11.45 2.44 -21.05
N CYS A 346 -12.53 1.85 -20.54
CA CYS A 346 -12.42 0.62 -19.74
C CYS A 346 -11.86 -0.53 -20.58
N LYS A 347 -10.81 -1.19 -20.05
CA LYS A 347 -10.15 -2.33 -20.72
C LYS A 347 -11.09 -3.52 -20.93
N SER A 348 -12.02 -3.72 -20.01
CA SER A 348 -13.03 -4.80 -20.07
C SER A 348 -14.27 -4.45 -20.88
N LEU A 349 -14.27 -3.34 -21.62
CA LEU A 349 -15.34 -3.00 -22.57
C LEU A 349 -14.94 -3.43 -23.98
N CYS A 350 -15.78 -4.22 -24.64
CA CYS A 350 -15.66 -4.38 -26.08
C CYS A 350 -16.27 -3.16 -26.79
N ARG A 351 -15.43 -2.33 -27.43
CA ARG A 351 -15.88 -1.13 -28.16
C ARG A 351 -16.72 -1.44 -29.40
N LEU A 352 -16.65 -2.68 -29.91
CA LEU A 352 -17.45 -3.13 -31.04
C LEU A 352 -18.88 -3.44 -30.61
N CYS A 353 -19.07 -4.44 -29.74
CA CYS A 353 -20.40 -4.91 -29.32
C CYS A 353 -20.98 -4.23 -28.07
N GLY A 354 -20.18 -3.48 -27.31
CA GLY A 354 -20.61 -2.75 -26.11
C GLY A 354 -20.75 -3.61 -24.85
N ARG A 355 -20.37 -4.89 -24.91
CA ARG A 355 -20.35 -5.78 -23.73
C ARG A 355 -19.20 -5.45 -22.79
N ILE A 356 -19.44 -5.63 -21.51
CA ILE A 356 -18.46 -5.43 -20.43
C ILE A 356 -18.25 -6.77 -19.73
N GLY A 357 -16.99 -7.12 -19.45
CA GLY A 357 -16.65 -8.35 -18.72
C GLY A 357 -15.15 -8.62 -18.72
N SER A 358 -14.72 -9.56 -17.89
CA SER A 358 -13.31 -9.96 -17.79
C SER A 358 -12.76 -10.60 -19.07
N GLU A 359 -13.59 -11.32 -19.82
CA GLU A 359 -13.24 -11.94 -21.12
C GLU A 359 -13.32 -10.95 -22.31
N ARG A 360 -13.25 -9.64 -22.02
CA ARG A 360 -13.36 -8.58 -23.02
C ARG A 360 -12.05 -7.78 -23.06
N PRO A 361 -11.66 -7.25 -24.24
CA PRO A 361 -12.40 -7.18 -25.51
C PRO A 361 -12.61 -8.55 -26.18
N CYS A 362 -13.64 -8.67 -27.04
CA CYS A 362 -13.90 -9.93 -27.74
C CYS A 362 -12.69 -10.32 -28.61
N LEU A 363 -12.21 -11.55 -28.44
CA LEU A 363 -11.13 -12.12 -29.24
C LEU A 363 -11.59 -12.40 -30.68
N ALA A 364 -10.67 -12.25 -31.64
CA ALA A 364 -10.92 -12.60 -33.02
C ALA A 364 -10.99 -14.12 -33.19
N THR A 365 -11.92 -14.58 -34.01
CA THR A 365 -12.04 -15.96 -34.47
C THR A 365 -11.41 -16.06 -35.84
N VAL A 366 -10.64 -17.12 -36.08
CA VAL A 366 -10.02 -17.39 -37.39
C VAL A 366 -11.13 -17.50 -38.44
N ASN A 367 -10.94 -16.87 -39.60
CA ASN A 367 -11.86 -16.88 -40.75
C ASN A 367 -13.24 -16.20 -40.56
N TYR A 368 -13.43 -15.36 -39.54
CA TYR A 368 -14.65 -14.55 -39.43
C TYR A 368 -14.39 -13.08 -39.74
N PHE A 369 -15.12 -12.53 -40.72
CA PHE A 369 -15.16 -11.10 -40.98
C PHE A 369 -16.57 -10.68 -41.40
N LYS A 370 -17.19 -9.77 -40.64
CA LYS A 370 -18.41 -9.07 -41.06
C LYS A 370 -18.32 -7.57 -40.78
N LYS A 371 -18.68 -6.75 -41.77
CA LYS A 371 -18.92 -5.31 -41.60
C LYS A 371 -20.41 -5.11 -41.30
N CYS A 372 -20.73 -4.19 -40.38
CA CYS A 372 -22.09 -3.70 -40.20
C CYS A 372 -22.30 -2.47 -41.06
N ASP A 373 -23.29 -2.50 -41.96
CA ASP A 373 -23.54 -1.40 -42.90
C ASP A 373 -24.06 -0.14 -42.20
N ASP A 374 -24.85 -0.29 -41.13
CA ASP A 374 -25.43 0.83 -40.39
C ASP A 374 -24.41 1.67 -39.58
N CYS A 375 -23.37 1.02 -39.01
CA CYS A 375 -22.41 1.69 -38.13
C CYS A 375 -20.96 1.65 -38.61
N GLY A 376 -20.70 0.97 -39.74
CA GLY A 376 -19.38 0.83 -40.38
C GLY A 376 -18.41 -0.11 -39.65
N LYS A 377 -18.74 -0.61 -38.45
CA LYS A 377 -17.83 -1.41 -37.62
C LYS A 377 -17.54 -2.77 -38.26
N LYS A 378 -16.28 -3.21 -38.13
CA LYS A 378 -15.79 -4.51 -38.59
C LYS A 378 -15.67 -5.46 -37.40
N TYR A 379 -16.18 -6.68 -37.55
CA TYR A 379 -16.23 -7.70 -36.50
C TYR A 379 -15.45 -8.92 -36.95
N LEU A 380 -14.54 -9.38 -36.09
CA LEU A 380 -13.74 -10.58 -36.29
C LEU A 380 -14.26 -11.77 -35.46
N ASN A 381 -15.46 -11.65 -34.89
CA ASN A 381 -16.06 -12.67 -34.03
C ASN A 381 -17.58 -12.66 -34.22
N GLU A 382 -18.14 -13.84 -34.44
CA GLU A 382 -19.57 -14.03 -34.70
C GLU A 382 -20.45 -13.65 -33.51
N ASP A 383 -20.13 -14.14 -32.31
CA ASP A 383 -20.83 -13.78 -31.07
C ASP A 383 -20.77 -12.25 -30.83
N CYS A 384 -19.65 -11.62 -31.16
CA CYS A 384 -19.51 -10.16 -31.08
C CYS A 384 -20.49 -9.44 -32.02
N PHE A 385 -20.58 -9.88 -33.28
CA PHE A 385 -21.48 -9.31 -34.27
C PHE A 385 -22.96 -9.55 -33.95
N ASN A 386 -23.31 -10.79 -33.61
CA ASN A 386 -24.69 -11.19 -33.30
C ASN A 386 -25.21 -10.44 -32.06
N HIS A 387 -24.38 -10.28 -31.03
CA HIS A 387 -24.75 -9.46 -29.89
C HIS A 387 -24.92 -7.99 -30.26
N HIS A 388 -24.01 -7.44 -31.08
CA HIS A 388 -24.11 -6.05 -31.54
C HIS A 388 -25.45 -5.77 -32.25
N LYS A 389 -25.92 -6.70 -33.10
CA LYS A 389 -27.22 -6.58 -33.79
C LYS A 389 -28.38 -6.62 -32.80
N LYS A 390 -28.35 -7.55 -31.83
CA LYS A 390 -29.39 -7.69 -30.81
C LYS A 390 -29.45 -6.51 -29.83
N SER A 391 -28.31 -5.91 -29.47
CA SER A 391 -28.19 -4.94 -28.37
C SER A 391 -28.47 -3.49 -28.76
N ASN A 392 -28.81 -3.21 -30.02
CA ASN A 392 -28.95 -1.86 -30.57
C ASN A 392 -27.71 -0.96 -30.36
N ASN A 393 -26.53 -1.53 -30.01
CA ASN A 393 -25.29 -0.77 -29.85
C ASN A 393 -24.87 -0.08 -31.16
N CYS A 394 -25.31 -0.65 -32.29
CA CYS A 394 -25.21 -0.07 -33.63
C CYS A 394 -25.64 1.41 -33.69
N ARG A 395 -26.75 1.75 -33.02
CA ARG A 395 -27.32 3.11 -33.03
C ARG A 395 -26.61 4.06 -32.07
N GLN A 396 -25.79 3.54 -31.17
CA GLN A 396 -25.16 4.31 -30.10
C GLN A 396 -23.73 4.72 -30.44
N THR A 397 -23.02 3.91 -31.21
CA THR A 397 -21.63 4.18 -31.55
C THR A 397 -21.37 3.83 -33.01
N ARG A 398 -20.70 4.74 -33.72
CA ARG A 398 -20.32 4.57 -35.14
C ARG A 398 -18.80 4.64 -35.27
N ILE A 399 -18.26 4.01 -36.30
CA ILE A 399 -16.85 4.19 -36.68
C ILE A 399 -16.77 5.21 -37.81
N CYS A 400 -15.80 6.12 -37.74
CA CYS A 400 -15.50 7.01 -38.85
C CYS A 400 -14.70 6.26 -39.92
N GLU A 401 -15.14 6.27 -41.17
CA GLU A 401 -14.45 5.57 -42.26
C GLU A 401 -13.09 6.19 -42.61
N LYS A 402 -12.92 7.50 -42.35
CA LYS A 402 -11.68 8.23 -42.66
C LYS A 402 -10.59 8.04 -41.60
N CYS A 403 -10.93 8.09 -40.32
CA CYS A 403 -9.93 8.02 -39.23
C CYS A 403 -10.04 6.78 -38.34
N GLY A 404 -11.02 5.90 -38.56
CA GLY A 404 -11.20 4.68 -37.78
C GLY A 404 -11.66 4.87 -36.33
N VAL A 405 -11.89 6.12 -35.88
CA VAL A 405 -12.30 6.40 -34.50
C VAL A 405 -13.75 5.98 -34.27
N ILE A 406 -13.97 5.24 -33.18
CA ILE A 406 -15.31 4.93 -32.68
C ILE A 406 -15.79 6.08 -31.80
N TRP A 407 -16.93 6.66 -32.12
CA TRP A 407 -17.52 7.79 -31.40
C TRP A 407 -18.97 7.52 -31.00
N SER A 408 -19.44 8.22 -29.96
CA SER A 408 -20.79 8.04 -29.39
C SER A 408 -21.79 9.01 -30.00
N MET A 409 -22.86 8.46 -30.58
CA MET A 409 -24.03 9.18 -31.10
C MET A 409 -24.89 9.81 -29.99
N LYS A 410 -24.72 9.41 -28.72
CA LYS A 410 -25.47 10.03 -27.60
C LYS A 410 -24.99 11.45 -27.30
N ASN A 411 -23.69 11.69 -27.43
CA ASN A 411 -23.11 13.01 -27.21
C ASN A 411 -23.59 14.00 -28.29
N TYR A 412 -23.74 13.52 -29.52
CA TYR A 412 -24.30 14.28 -30.65
C TYR A 412 -25.71 14.86 -30.37
N LYS A 413 -26.57 14.12 -29.66
CA LYS A 413 -27.95 14.57 -29.37
C LYS A 413 -28.07 15.55 -28.20
N ARG A 414 -27.07 15.63 -27.32
CA ARG A 414 -27.11 16.49 -26.12
C ARG A 414 -26.26 17.74 -26.25
N GLU A 415 -25.16 17.64 -26.99
CA GLU A 415 -24.22 18.73 -27.20
C GLU A 415 -23.76 18.66 -28.65
N GLU A 416 -24.41 19.42 -29.53
CA GLU A 416 -24.13 19.45 -30.97
C GLU A 416 -22.65 19.77 -31.28
N GLN A 417 -22.02 20.54 -30.38
CA GLN A 417 -20.60 20.89 -30.40
C GLN A 417 -19.66 19.67 -30.19
N LYS A 418 -20.14 18.54 -29.65
CA LYS A 418 -19.36 17.29 -29.49
C LYS A 418 -19.45 16.35 -30.69
N LYS A 419 -19.82 16.87 -31.88
CA LYS A 419 -19.81 16.12 -33.15
C LYS A 419 -18.39 15.68 -33.51
N HIS A 420 -18.19 14.40 -33.82
CA HIS A 420 -16.89 13.92 -34.29
C HIS A 420 -16.44 14.70 -35.52
N ILE A 421 -15.29 15.37 -35.40
CA ILE A 421 -14.57 15.99 -36.51
C ILE A 421 -13.37 15.12 -36.83
N CYS A 422 -13.30 14.64 -38.07
CA CYS A 422 -12.21 13.78 -38.52
C CYS A 422 -10.87 14.51 -38.38
N GLY A 423 -9.85 13.84 -37.83
CA GLY A 423 -8.52 14.43 -37.63
C GLY A 423 -8.39 15.36 -36.41
N GLN A 424 -9.46 15.56 -35.64
CA GLN A 424 -9.44 16.44 -34.48
C GLN A 424 -9.94 15.75 -33.20
N LYS A 425 -9.43 16.19 -32.04
CA LYS A 425 -9.82 15.75 -30.70
C LYS A 425 -10.44 16.91 -29.93
N TRP A 426 -11.56 16.64 -29.24
CA TRP A 426 -12.20 17.60 -28.35
C TRP A 426 -11.41 17.75 -27.05
N CYS A 427 -11.07 18.98 -26.68
CA CYS A 427 -10.43 19.29 -25.41
C CYS A 427 -11.47 19.73 -24.37
N GLN A 428 -11.47 19.08 -23.19
CA GLN A 428 -12.39 19.44 -22.10
C GLN A 428 -12.01 20.76 -21.41
N ILE A 429 -10.75 21.21 -21.53
CA ILE A 429 -10.22 22.37 -20.84
C ILE A 429 -10.65 23.66 -21.56
N CYS A 430 -10.32 23.77 -22.85
CA CYS A 430 -10.67 24.94 -23.67
C CYS A 430 -12.00 24.79 -24.41
N ARG A 431 -12.65 23.62 -24.35
CA ARG A 431 -13.91 23.31 -25.05
C ARG A 431 -13.86 23.56 -26.57
N GLN A 432 -12.73 23.22 -27.20
CA GLN A 432 -12.51 23.33 -28.65
C GLN A 432 -11.92 22.05 -29.24
N TYR A 433 -12.00 21.90 -30.56
CA TYR A 433 -11.32 20.84 -31.30
C TYR A 433 -9.89 21.26 -31.65
N HIS A 434 -8.95 20.36 -31.40
CA HIS A 434 -7.57 20.52 -31.83
C HIS A 434 -7.17 19.38 -32.75
N SER A 435 -6.21 19.63 -33.64
CA SER A 435 -5.54 18.55 -34.38
C SER A 435 -5.05 17.46 -33.40
N MET A 436 -5.17 16.20 -33.81
CA MET A 436 -4.69 15.07 -33.01
C MET A 436 -3.20 15.20 -32.68
N ASP A 437 -2.40 15.70 -33.63
CA ASP A 437 -0.95 15.81 -33.54
C ASP A 437 -0.51 16.95 -32.62
N ARG A 438 -1.14 18.12 -32.73
CA ARG A 438 -0.75 19.32 -31.96
C ARG A 438 -1.35 19.35 -30.55
N GLY A 439 -2.58 18.87 -30.39
CA GLY A 439 -3.30 18.97 -29.12
C GLY A 439 -3.64 20.38 -28.64
N CYS A 440 -4.07 20.47 -27.37
CA CYS A 440 -4.42 21.74 -26.74
C CYS A 440 -3.15 22.34 -26.12
N PHE A 441 -2.64 23.43 -26.69
CA PHE A 441 -1.53 24.17 -26.11
C PHE A 441 -2.05 25.12 -25.03
N ILE A 442 -1.90 24.73 -23.76
CA ILE A 442 -2.10 25.64 -22.63
C ILE A 442 -0.79 26.40 -22.46
N ARG A 443 -0.80 27.73 -22.62
CA ARG A 443 0.38 28.54 -22.30
C ARG A 443 0.79 28.27 -20.85
N PRO A 444 2.08 28.08 -20.54
CA PRO A 444 2.55 28.03 -19.16
C PRO A 444 1.99 29.25 -18.42
N LEU A 445 1.43 29.03 -17.22
CA LEU A 445 1.02 30.14 -16.37
C LEU A 445 2.29 30.92 -16.06
N GLU A 446 2.40 32.15 -16.56
CA GLU A 446 3.45 33.05 -16.12
C GLU A 446 3.28 33.23 -14.61
N PRO A 447 4.35 33.07 -13.81
CA PRO A 447 4.27 33.33 -12.38
C PRO A 447 3.73 34.74 -12.20
N LYS A 448 2.62 34.89 -11.46
CA LYS A 448 2.11 36.20 -11.09
C LYS A 448 3.27 36.97 -10.47
N LYS A 449 3.70 38.07 -11.11
CA LYS A 449 4.65 39.01 -10.50
C LYS A 449 4.13 39.32 -9.09
N SER A 450 4.95 39.08 -8.07
CA SER A 450 4.55 39.37 -6.69
C SER A 450 4.23 40.86 -6.62
N ILE A 451 2.96 41.19 -6.48
CA ILE A 451 2.58 42.56 -6.14
C ILE A 451 3.10 42.75 -4.71
N PRO A 452 3.96 43.74 -4.43
CA PRO A 452 4.41 43.99 -3.06
C PRO A 452 3.17 44.26 -2.21
N TYR A 453 2.83 43.33 -1.33
CA TYR A 453 1.69 43.49 -0.43
C TYR A 453 2.04 44.60 0.56
N ARG A 454 1.29 45.72 0.51
CA ARG A 454 1.27 46.67 1.63
C ARG A 454 0.43 46.04 2.73
N LEU A 455 1.08 45.60 3.81
CA LEU A 455 0.38 45.35 5.06
C LEU A 455 -0.07 46.69 5.63
N VAL A 456 -1.37 46.91 5.69
CA VAL A 456 -1.97 47.98 6.49
C VAL A 456 -2.53 47.31 7.74
N THR A 457 -1.84 47.48 8.86
CA THR A 457 -2.28 47.03 10.17
C THR A 457 -3.00 48.18 10.86
N PHE A 458 -4.27 47.99 11.19
CA PHE A 458 -4.99 48.91 12.07
C PHE A 458 -4.92 48.36 13.49
N ASP A 459 -4.32 49.14 14.39
CA ASP A 459 -4.35 48.89 15.81
C ASP A 459 -5.60 49.58 16.38
N PHE A 460 -6.50 48.80 16.96
CA PHE A 460 -7.75 49.30 17.56
C PHE A 460 -7.57 49.65 19.04
N GLU A 461 -6.37 49.49 19.62
CA GLU A 461 -6.13 49.78 21.04
C GLU A 461 -5.78 51.26 21.32
N ALA A 462 -5.70 52.12 20.30
CA ALA A 462 -5.36 53.53 20.43
C ALA A 462 -6.54 54.51 20.22
N THR A 463 -7.79 54.09 20.42
CA THR A 463 -8.89 55.07 20.60
C THR A 463 -8.86 55.61 22.03
N GLN A 464 -8.19 56.74 22.23
CA GLN A 464 -8.49 57.61 23.36
C GLN A 464 -9.92 58.12 23.17
N ASN A 465 -10.85 57.59 23.95
CA ASN A 465 -12.18 58.17 24.09
C ASN A 465 -12.01 59.52 24.80
N GLU A 466 -11.74 60.59 24.04
CA GLU A 466 -11.93 61.94 24.52
C GLU A 466 -13.44 62.12 24.76
N LYS A 467 -13.81 62.17 26.04
CA LYS A 467 -15.14 62.56 26.47
C LYS A 467 -15.27 64.06 26.20
N ASP A 468 -15.87 64.42 25.07
CA ASP A 468 -16.33 65.78 24.87
C ASP A 468 -17.48 66.07 25.85
N LYS A 469 -17.15 66.87 26.85
CA LYS A 469 -18.09 67.56 27.71
C LYS A 469 -18.71 68.72 26.95
N GLU A 470 -20.04 68.76 26.98
CA GLU A 470 -20.93 69.93 26.89
C GLU A 470 -20.77 70.89 25.69
N TYR A 471 -21.88 71.20 25.02
CA TYR A 471 -22.48 72.54 25.16
C TYR A 471 -23.94 72.54 24.64
N LYS A 472 -24.83 72.86 25.58
CA LYS A 472 -26.19 73.46 25.49
C LYS A 472 -27.29 72.78 24.68
#